data_AF-A0A935HUM7-F1
#
_entry.id   AF-A0A935HUM7-F1
#
_cell.length_a   1.000
_cell.length_b   1.000
_cell.length_c   1.000
_cell.angle_alpha   90.00
_cell.angle_beta   90.00
_cell.angle_gamma   90.00
#
_symmetry.space_group_name_H-M   'P 1'
#
loop_
_entity.id
_entity.type
_entity.pdbx_description
1 polymer ?
#
loop_
_entity_poly.entity_id
_entity_poly.type
_entity_poly.pdbx_seq_one_letter_code
_entity_poly.pdbx_strand_id
1 'polypeptide(L)' 'MTACITLPETHEPVINYTITDLLGKVKASGASTSGGVNVRELASGLYTLKVDHLGEPKSVRFVKE' A
#
# COMPACT_ATOMS: atom_id res chain seq x y z
N MET A 1 3.56 14.27 10.01
CA MET A 1 2.65 14.63 8.91
C MET A 1 2.11 13.32 8.33
N THR A 2 0.80 13.08 8.42
CA THR A 2 0.18 11.77 8.08
C THR A 2 -0.57 11.93 6.77
N ALA A 3 -0.23 11.18 5.73
CA ALA A 3 -0.99 11.13 4.49
C ALA A 3 -2.04 10.02 4.61
N CYS A 4 -3.33 10.38 4.51
CA CYS A 4 -4.44 9.43 4.49
C CYS A 4 -5.00 9.40 3.06
N ILE A 5 -4.99 8.23 2.42
CA ILE A 5 -5.64 8.01 1.13
C ILE A 5 -6.88 7.18 1.42
N THR A 6 -8.06 7.75 1.20
CA THR A 6 -9.35 7.09 1.41
C THR A 6 -9.90 6.67 0.05
N LEU A 7 -10.00 5.37 -0.23
CA LEU A 7 -10.79 4.85 -1.35
C LEU A 7 -12.25 4.64 -0.87
N PRO A 8 -13.25 4.83 -1.76
CA PRO A 8 -14.66 4.83 -1.37
C PRO A 8 -15.13 3.44 -0.93
N GLU A 9 -15.74 3.40 0.27
CA GLU A 9 -16.37 2.22 0.87
C GLU A 9 -17.34 1.54 -0.11
N THR A 10 -16.94 0.39 -0.61
CA THR A 10 -17.87 -0.63 -1.10
C THR A 10 -17.86 -1.79 -0.10
N HIS A 11 -18.77 -2.75 -0.16
CA HIS A 11 -18.82 -3.90 0.76
C HIS A 11 -17.63 -4.84 0.53
N GLU A 12 -16.41 -4.40 0.86
CA GLU A 12 -15.24 -4.49 -0.02
C GLU A 12 -14.43 -5.80 0.05
N PRO A 13 -13.90 -6.25 -1.10
CA PRO A 13 -12.90 -7.31 -1.16
C PRO A 13 -11.67 -6.97 -0.34
N VAL A 14 -11.15 -7.98 0.36
CA VAL A 14 -9.88 -7.90 1.09
C VAL A 14 -8.78 -7.49 0.11
N ILE A 15 -8.24 -6.29 0.30
CA ILE A 15 -7.16 -5.74 -0.52
C ILE A 15 -5.84 -6.14 0.14
N ASN A 16 -5.14 -7.12 -0.43
CA ASN A 16 -3.81 -7.47 0.04
C ASN A 16 -2.81 -6.46 -0.50
N TYR A 17 -1.94 -5.94 0.34
CA TYR A 17 -0.91 -5.01 -0.08
C TYR A 17 0.48 -5.44 0.39
N THR A 18 1.49 -5.08 -0.39
CA THR A 18 2.90 -5.29 -0.06
C THR A 18 3.71 -4.08 -0.53
N ILE A 19 4.47 -3.49 0.38
CA ILE A 19 5.38 -2.39 0.10
C ILE A 19 6.80 -2.92 0.09
N THR A 20 7.48 -2.72 -1.02
CA THR A 20 8.91 -3.04 -1.18
C THR A 20 9.71 -1.76 -1.41
N ASP A 21 10.90 -1.71 -0.82
CA ASP A 21 11.92 -0.71 -1.10
C ASP A 21 12.47 -0.84 -2.53
N LEU A 22 13.26 0.13 -2.98
CA LEU A 22 14.06 0.09 -4.22
C LEU A 22 14.86 -1.21 -4.41
N LEU A 23 15.36 -1.77 -3.31
CA LEU A 23 16.11 -3.03 -3.31
C LEU A 23 15.22 -4.28 -3.35
N GLY A 24 13.89 -4.12 -3.49
CA GLY A 24 12.92 -5.21 -3.46
C GLY A 24 12.64 -5.77 -2.07
N LYS A 25 13.21 -5.17 -1.01
CA LYS A 25 13.00 -5.61 0.37
C LYS A 25 11.62 -5.21 0.86
N VAL A 26 10.82 -6.16 1.33
CA VAL A 26 9.51 -5.89 1.93
C VAL A 26 9.69 -5.06 3.21
N LYS A 27 8.98 -3.94 3.27
CA LYS A 27 8.96 -3.02 4.42
C LYS A 27 7.63 -3.05 5.17
N ALA A 28 6.54 -3.33 4.45
CA ALA A 28 5.22 -3.50 5.03
C ALA A 28 4.39 -4.45 4.17
N SER A 29 3.53 -5.24 4.79
CA SER A 29 2.49 -6.01 4.12
C SER A 29 1.28 -6.09 5.02
N GLY A 30 0.11 -6.29 4.43
CA GLY A 30 -1.12 -6.41 5.19
C GLY A 30 -2.32 -6.63 4.27
N ALA A 31 -3.47 -6.70 4.90
CA ALA A 31 -4.75 -6.81 4.22
C ALA A 31 -5.65 -5.68 4.76
N SER A 32 -6.28 -4.93 3.86
CA SER A 32 -7.21 -3.87 4.23
C SER A 32 -8.56 -4.13 3.59
N THR A 33 -9.62 -3.96 4.38
CA THR A 33 -11.01 -4.12 3.95
C THR A 33 -11.72 -2.79 3.74
N SER A 34 -11.04 -1.66 3.97
CA SER A 34 -11.64 -0.32 4.05
C SER A 34 -11.00 0.67 3.07
N GLY A 35 -10.54 0.20 1.91
CA GLY A 35 -10.07 1.08 0.83
C GLY A 35 -8.82 1.91 1.16
N GLY A 36 -8.12 1.63 2.26
CA GLY A 36 -7.01 2.46 2.72
C GLY A 36 -5.90 1.64 3.34
N VAL A 37 -4.66 1.98 3.00
CA VAL A 37 -3.46 1.37 3.59
C VAL A 37 -2.69 2.45 4.35
N ASN A 38 -2.58 2.30 5.66
CA ASN A 38 -1.80 3.21 6.51
C ASN A 38 -0.46 2.55 6.86
N VAL A 39 0.63 3.09 6.31
CA VAL A 39 2.00 2.66 6.69
C VAL A 39 2.69 3.81 7.38
N ARG A 40 2.97 3.64 8.69
CA ARG A 40 3.43 4.72 9.57
C ARG A 40 4.96 4.82 9.70
N GLU A 41 5.70 3.78 9.33
CA GLU A 41 7.14 3.66 9.64
C GLU A 41 8.00 3.35 8.39
N LEU A 42 7.79 4.08 7.30
CA LEU A 42 8.73 4.06 6.18
C LEU A 42 9.74 5.20 6.34
N ALA A 43 11.02 4.85 6.30
CA ALA A 43 12.09 5.84 6.17
C ALA A 43 11.94 6.62 4.85
N SER A 44 12.51 7.82 4.75
CA SER A 44 12.50 8.55 3.47
C SER A 44 13.22 7.73 2.38
N GLY A 45 12.62 7.63 1.20
CA GLY A 45 13.10 6.75 0.14
C GLY A 45 12.04 6.45 -0.92
N LEU A 46 12.43 5.75 -1.97
CA LEU A 46 11.53 5.31 -3.03
C LEU A 46 11.02 3.89 -2.74
N TYR A 47 9.70 3.73 -2.87
CA TYR A 47 9.00 2.49 -2.56
C TYR A 47 8.06 2.09 -3.72
N THR A 48 7.73 0.80 -3.74
CA THR A 48 6.72 0.21 -4.61
C THR A 48 5.65 -0.43 -3.75
N LEU A 49 4.41 0.06 -3.86
CA LEU A 49 3.21 -0.54 -3.30
C LEU A 49 2.59 -1.47 -4.34
N LYS A 50 2.51 -2.76 -4.04
CA LYS A 50 1.70 -3.73 -4.77
C LYS A 50 0.39 -3.92 -4.02
N VAL A 51 -0.71 -3.92 -4.76
CA VAL A 51 -2.07 -4.05 -4.26
C VAL A 51 -2.75 -5.12 -5.07
N ASP A 52 -3.16 -6.22 -4.45
CA ASP A 52 -3.98 -7.24 -5.09
C ASP A 52 -5.44 -6.98 -4.71
N HIS A 53 -6.23 -6.58 -5.70
CA HIS A 53 -7.66 -6.33 -5.55
C HIS A 53 -8.41 -7.25 -6.51
N LEU A 54 -9.09 -8.26 -5.98
CA LEU A 54 -9.89 -9.20 -6.77
C LEU A 54 -9.11 -9.92 -7.88
N GLY A 55 -7.83 -10.25 -7.65
CA GLY A 55 -6.98 -10.91 -8.65
C GLY A 55 -6.45 -10.00 -9.76
N GLU A 56 -6.69 -8.68 -9.66
CA GLU A 56 -6.00 -7.68 -10.47
C GLU A 56 -4.89 -6.99 -9.65
N PRO A 57 -3.62 -7.40 -9.81
CA PRO A 57 -2.51 -6.78 -9.10
C PRO A 57 -2.19 -5.42 -9.70
N LYS A 58 -2.34 -4.35 -8.90
CA LYS A 58 -1.89 -2.99 -9.21
C LYS A 58 -0.57 -2.70 -8.53
N SER A 59 0.32 -1.98 -9.20
CA SER A 59 1.61 -1.56 -8.65
C SER A 59 1.77 -0.04 -8.77
N VAL A 60 2.09 0.61 -7.68
CA VAL A 60 2.29 2.06 -7.60
C VAL A 60 3.66 2.34 -7.01
N ARG A 61 4.45 3.19 -7.66
CA ARG A 61 5.73 3.66 -7.13
C ARG A 61 5.54 5.03 -6.50
N PHE A 62 6.06 5.22 -5.30
CA PHE A 62 5.93 6.48 -4.58
C PHE A 62 7.21 6.78 -3.81
N VAL A 63 7.53 8.08 -3.67
CA VAL A 63 8.64 8.55 -2.85
C VAL A 63 8.08 8.99 -1.51
N LYS A 64 8.66 8.50 -0.42
CA LYS A 64 8.43 9.04 0.92
C LYS A 64 9.49 10.11 1.17
N GLU A 65 9.07 11.36 1.29
CA GLU A 65 9.91 12.47 1.79
C GLU A 65 9.91 12.48 3.32
#